data_AF-A0A188WAE5-F1
#
_entry.id   AF-A0A188WAE5-F1
#
_cell.length_a   1.000
_cell.length_b   1.000
_cell.length_c   1.000
_cell.angle_alpha   90.00
_cell.angle_beta   90.00
_cell.angle_gamma   90.00
#
_symmetry.space_group_name_H-M   'P 1'
#
loop_
_entity.id
_entity.type
_entity.pdbx_description
1 polymer ?
#
loop_
_entity_poly.entity_id
_entity_poly.type
_entity_poly.pdbx_seq_one_letter_code
_entity_poly.pdbx_strand_id
1 'polypeptide(L)'
;MGSVVGEKITRLIEYATNQFLPLILVCASGGARMQEGSLSLMQMAKISSALYDYQSNKKLFYVAILTSPTTGGVTASFGMLGDIIIAEPNAYIAFAGKR
;
A
#
# COMPACT_ATOMS: atom_id res chain seq x y z
N MET A 1 -4.08 -6.28 -5.94
CA MET A 1 -4.87 -5.16 -5.39
C MET A 1 -6.11 -4.90 -6.25
N GLY A 2 -7.30 -5.12 -5.69
CA GLY A 2 -8.59 -4.78 -6.32
C GLY A 2 -9.43 -3.90 -5.38
N SER A 3 -10.66 -3.58 -5.75
CA SER A 3 -11.55 -2.61 -5.10
C SER A 3 -11.76 -2.89 -3.61
N VAL A 4 -11.97 -4.17 -3.24
CA VAL A 4 -12.14 -4.58 -1.84
C VAL A 4 -10.87 -4.37 -1.03
N VAL A 5 -9.70 -4.67 -1.61
CA VAL A 5 -8.41 -4.47 -0.94
C VAL A 5 -8.15 -2.97 -0.75
N GLY A 6 -8.43 -2.18 -1.78
CA GLY A 6 -8.37 -0.72 -1.72
C GLY A 6 -9.21 -0.14 -0.59
N GLU A 7 -10.50 -0.48 -0.55
CA GLU A 7 -11.42 -0.02 0.49
C GLU A 7 -10.97 -0.42 1.90
N LYS A 8 -10.57 -1.68 2.11
CA LYS A 8 -10.16 -2.15 3.44
C LYS A 8 -8.91 -1.43 3.94
N ILE A 9 -7.94 -1.18 3.08
CA ILE A 9 -6.71 -0.47 3.44
C ILE A 9 -7.03 1.00 3.71
N THR A 10 -7.83 1.66 2.86
CA THR A 10 -8.22 3.06 3.09
C THR A 10 -8.95 3.23 4.42
N ARG A 11 -9.92 2.37 4.74
CA ARG A 11 -10.61 2.40 6.04
C ARG A 11 -9.67 2.17 7.22
N LEU A 12 -8.68 1.30 7.07
CA LEU A 12 -7.67 1.07 8.11
C LEU A 12 -6.85 2.34 8.35
N ILE A 13 -6.43 3.02 7.28
CA ILE A 13 -5.69 4.29 7.36
C ILE A 13 -6.55 5.37 8.01
N GLU A 14 -7.81 5.52 7.59
CA GLU A 14 -8.75 6.48 8.19
C GLU A 14 -9.01 6.18 9.68
N TYR A 15 -9.15 4.91 10.03
CA TYR A 15 -9.30 4.50 11.43
C TYR A 15 -8.06 4.86 12.25
N ALA A 16 -6.87 4.51 11.77
CA ALA A 16 -5.60 4.84 12.42
C ALA A 16 -5.41 6.37 12.52
N THR A 17 -5.84 7.12 11.49
CA THR A 17 -5.87 8.58 11.45
C THR A 17 -6.72 9.17 12.57
N ASN A 18 -7.94 8.65 12.75
CA ASN A 18 -8.89 9.14 13.76
C ASN A 18 -8.49 8.77 15.19
N GLN A 19 -7.82 7.63 15.36
CA GLN A 19 -7.37 7.13 16.66
C GLN A 19 -5.92 7.53 17.00
N PHE A 20 -5.23 8.26 16.12
CA PHE A 20 -3.82 8.63 16.27
C PHE A 20 -2.88 7.43 16.52
N LEU A 21 -3.13 6.33 15.82
CA LEU A 21 -2.38 5.09 15.96
C LEU A 21 -1.32 4.95 14.86
N PRO A 22 -0.16 4.33 15.15
CA PRO A 22 0.81 3.96 14.13
C PRO A 22 0.23 2.88 13.21
N LEU A 23 0.68 2.85 11.96
CA LEU A 23 0.23 1.92 10.94
C LEU A 23 1.38 1.01 10.51
N ILE A 24 1.12 -0.29 10.41
CA ILE A 24 2.06 -1.27 9.86
C ILE A 24 1.33 -2.06 8.78
N LEU A 25 1.86 -2.08 7.56
CA LEU A 25 1.30 -2.86 6.45
C LEU A 25 2.31 -3.90 5.97
N VAL A 26 1.90 -5.16 6.01
CA VAL A 26 2.64 -6.27 5.38
C VAL A 26 2.13 -6.44 3.95
N CYS A 27 3.00 -6.20 2.99
CA CYS A 27 2.69 -6.18 1.58
C CYS A 27 3.11 -7.50 0.93
N ALA A 28 2.15 -8.18 0.29
CA ALA A 28 2.36 -9.33 -0.58
C ALA A 28 1.36 -9.22 -1.74
N SER A 29 1.84 -8.98 -2.95
CA SER A 29 0.99 -8.78 -4.13
C SER A 29 1.77 -8.97 -5.43
N GLY A 30 1.16 -9.69 -6.38
CA GLY A 30 1.64 -9.78 -7.77
C GLY A 30 1.22 -8.60 -8.67
N GLY A 31 0.47 -7.62 -8.16
CA GLY A 31 0.07 -6.41 -8.88
C GLY A 31 -1.41 -6.04 -8.74
N ALA A 32 -1.91 -5.21 -9.66
CA ALA A 32 -3.32 -4.82 -9.74
C ALA A 32 -4.18 -5.99 -10.24
N ARG A 33 -5.42 -6.13 -9.73
CA ARG A 33 -6.33 -7.21 -10.15
C ARG A 33 -6.98 -6.85 -11.49
N MET A 34 -6.41 -7.35 -12.58
CA MET A 34 -6.81 -6.99 -13.94
C MET A 34 -8.30 -7.23 -14.26
N GLN A 35 -8.94 -8.18 -13.59
CA GLN A 35 -10.37 -8.49 -13.77
C GLN A 35 -11.29 -7.32 -13.41
N GLU A 36 -10.83 -6.41 -12.54
CA GLU A 36 -11.59 -5.22 -12.16
C GLU A 36 -11.16 -3.98 -12.99
N GLY A 37 -10.25 -4.14 -13.94
CA GLY A 37 -9.84 -3.10 -14.89
C GLY A 37 -9.36 -1.80 -14.23
N SER A 38 -9.91 -0.67 -14.68
CA SER A 38 -9.57 0.66 -14.18
C SER A 38 -9.87 0.85 -12.69
N LEU A 39 -10.82 0.11 -12.11
CA LEU A 39 -11.12 0.18 -10.69
C LEU A 39 -9.93 -0.27 -9.83
N SER A 40 -9.21 -1.31 -10.27
CA SER A 40 -7.97 -1.75 -9.61
C SER A 40 -6.87 -0.71 -9.67
N LEU A 41 -6.75 0.02 -10.78
CA LEU A 41 -5.78 1.11 -10.93
C LEU A 41 -6.10 2.26 -9.97
N MET A 42 -7.37 2.66 -9.90
CA MET A 42 -7.81 3.77 -9.04
C MET A 42 -7.60 3.50 -7.54
N GLN A 43 -7.52 2.22 -7.12
CA GLN A 43 -7.19 1.92 -5.73
C GLN A 43 -5.80 2.42 -5.33
N MET A 44 -4.86 2.56 -6.27
CA MET A 44 -3.54 3.13 -5.99
C MET A 44 -3.69 4.58 -5.53
N ALA A 45 -4.40 5.38 -6.32
CA ALA A 45 -4.63 6.79 -6.01
C ALA A 45 -5.40 6.95 -4.68
N LYS A 46 -6.43 6.12 -4.47
CA LYS A 46 -7.26 6.17 -3.26
C LYS A 46 -6.49 5.86 -1.99
N ILE A 47 -5.66 4.82 -1.99
CA ILE A 47 -4.85 4.50 -0.80
C ILE A 47 -3.80 5.60 -0.60
N SER A 48 -3.11 6.01 -1.65
CA SER A 48 -2.07 7.03 -1.56
C SER A 48 -2.60 8.37 -1.05
N SER A 49 -3.81 8.79 -1.43
CA SER A 49 -4.42 10.03 -0.92
C SER A 49 -4.73 9.94 0.58
N ALA A 50 -5.30 8.83 1.04
CA ALA A 50 -5.58 8.62 2.46
C ALA A 50 -4.28 8.59 3.29
N LEU A 51 -3.24 7.95 2.74
CA LEU A 51 -1.93 7.88 3.38
C LEU A 51 -1.23 9.24 3.44
N TYR A 52 -1.37 10.05 2.38
CA TYR A 52 -0.87 11.42 2.35
C TYR A 52 -1.49 12.27 3.46
N ASP A 53 -2.80 12.16 3.69
CA ASP A 53 -3.46 12.89 4.79
C ASP A 53 -3.00 12.38 6.17
N TYR A 54 -2.84 11.06 6.33
CA TYR A 54 -2.33 10.43 7.55
C TYR A 54 -0.92 10.92 7.92
N GLN A 55 -0.01 11.00 6.95
CA GLN A 55 1.37 11.46 7.19
C GLN A 55 1.47 12.99 7.26
N SER A 56 0.88 13.72 6.31
CA SER A 56 1.08 15.16 6.19
C SER A 56 0.29 15.96 7.23
N ASN A 57 -0.99 15.64 7.42
CA ASN A 57 -1.85 16.43 8.31
C ASN A 57 -1.73 15.99 9.77
N LYS A 58 -1.53 14.69 10.02
CA LYS A 58 -1.50 14.13 11.37
C LYS A 58 -0.11 13.73 11.86
N LYS A 59 0.89 13.66 10.96
CA LYS A 59 2.28 13.31 11.29
C LYS A 59 2.40 11.97 12.01
N LEU A 60 1.54 11.02 11.61
CA LEU A 60 1.52 9.68 12.18
C LEU A 60 2.49 8.76 11.44
N PHE A 61 2.98 7.75 12.16
CA PHE A 61 4.07 6.89 11.69
C PHE A 61 3.55 5.67 10.93
N TYR A 62 4.12 5.41 9.75
CA TYR A 62 3.75 4.28 8.88
C TYR A 62 4.98 3.43 8.51
N VAL A 63 4.89 2.12 8.78
CA VAL A 63 5.89 1.13 8.38
C VAL A 63 5.33 0.21 7.30
N ALA A 64 6.03 0.13 6.17
CA ALA A 64 5.74 -0.83 5.12
C ALA A 64 6.70 -2.03 5.22
N ILE A 65 6.16 -3.24 5.38
CA ILE A 65 6.92 -4.49 5.37
C ILE A 65 6.69 -5.18 4.03
N LEU A 66 7.73 -5.25 3.21
CA LEU A 66 7.71 -5.82 1.87
C LEU A 66 8.11 -7.30 1.93
N THR A 67 7.17 -8.16 1.57
CA THR A 67 7.36 -9.62 1.51
C THR A 67 7.32 -10.11 0.06
N SER A 68 7.71 -11.36 -0.19
CA SER A 68 7.77 -11.92 -1.54
C SER A 68 6.44 -12.52 -2.00
N PRO A 69 5.91 -12.19 -3.18
CA PRO A 69 6.31 -11.09 -4.07
C PRO A 69 5.59 -9.78 -3.71
N THR A 70 6.25 -8.63 -3.91
CA THR A 70 5.59 -7.31 -3.91
C THR A 70 5.89 -6.61 -5.22
N THR A 71 4.91 -6.57 -6.13
CA THR A 71 5.11 -5.99 -7.46
C THR A 71 3.97 -5.09 -7.95
N GLY A 72 4.22 -4.37 -9.04
CA GLY A 72 3.22 -3.61 -9.78
C GLY A 72 2.60 -2.47 -8.97
N GLY A 73 1.28 -2.39 -9.00
CA GLY A 73 0.53 -1.30 -8.38
C GLY A 73 0.75 -1.15 -6.86
N VAL A 74 1.11 -2.22 -6.15
CA VAL A 74 1.42 -2.12 -4.71
C VAL A 74 2.78 -1.46 -4.47
N THR A 75 3.81 -1.83 -5.24
CA THR A 75 5.12 -1.16 -5.19
C THR A 75 5.06 0.29 -5.65
N ALA A 76 4.17 0.64 -6.58
CA ALA A 76 3.99 2.01 -7.06
C ALA A 76 3.00 2.85 -6.23
N SER A 77 2.55 2.33 -5.07
CA SER A 77 1.67 3.06 -4.17
C SER A 77 2.11 2.83 -2.72
N PHE A 78 1.20 2.40 -1.84
CA PHE A 78 1.42 2.33 -0.40
C PHE A 78 2.60 1.47 0.05
N GLY A 79 3.04 0.49 -0.77
CA GLY A 79 4.21 -0.32 -0.44
C GLY A 79 5.51 0.50 -0.34
N MET A 80 5.61 1.62 -1.04
CA MET A 80 6.83 2.45 -1.09
C MET A 80 6.64 3.86 -0.51
N LEU A 81 5.50 4.11 0.13
CA LEU A 81 5.17 5.38 0.81
C LEU A 81 5.36 5.29 2.34
N GLY A 82 6.00 4.23 2.84
CA GLY A 82 6.34 4.07 4.25
C GLY A 82 7.35 5.11 4.73
N ASP A 83 7.19 5.58 5.97
CA ASP A 83 8.27 6.32 6.66
C ASP A 83 9.49 5.42 6.86
N ILE A 84 9.23 4.15 7.19
CA ILE A 84 10.22 3.08 7.16
C ILE A 84 9.73 1.96 6.26
N ILE A 85 10.61 1.49 5.40
CA ILE A 85 10.37 0.35 4.51
C ILE A 85 11.32 -0.76 4.90
N ILE A 86 10.76 -1.90 5.30
CA ILE A 86 11.51 -3.10 5.68
C ILE A 86 11.22 -4.17 4.64
N ALA A 87 12.24 -4.82 4.12
CA ALA A 87 12.08 -5.95 3.20
C ALA A 87 12.54 -7.24 3.86
N GLU A 88 11.79 -8.32 3.65
CA GLU A 88 12.25 -9.65 4.04
C GLU A 88 13.45 -10.10 3.17
N PRO A 89 14.39 -10.90 3.71
CA PRO A 89 15.49 -11.45 2.94
C PRO A 89 15.00 -12.18 1.67
N ASN A 90 15.62 -11.89 0.53
CA ASN A 90 15.27 -12.46 -0.77
C ASN A 90 13.84 -12.13 -1.28
N ALA A 91 13.17 -11.12 -0.72
CA ALA A 91 11.87 -10.69 -1.22
C ALA A 91 11.95 -10.15 -2.65
N TYR A 92 11.07 -10.64 -3.53
CA TYR A 92 10.99 -10.14 -4.91
C TYR A 92 10.15 -8.87 -4.96
N ILE A 93 10.82 -7.72 -5.07
CA ILE A 93 10.22 -6.39 -5.08
C ILE A 93 10.52 -5.71 -6.43
N ALA A 94 9.49 -5.43 -7.23
CA ALA A 94 9.68 -4.82 -8.54
C ALA A 94 8.43 -4.11 -9.07
N PHE A 95 8.59 -2.94 -9.69
CA PHE A 95 7.46 -2.27 -10.36
C PHE A 95 6.97 -3.08 -11.56
N ALA A 96 7.86 -3.40 -12.50
CA ALA A 96 7.57 -4.28 -13.62
C ALA A 96 8.15 -5.68 -13.33
N GLY A 97 7.43 -6.72 -13.76
CA GLY A 97 7.92 -8.10 -13.69
C GLY A 97 9.14 -8.31 -14.59
N LYS A 98 9.91 -9.36 -14.31
CA LYS A 98 11.08 -9.75 -15.13
C LYS A 98 10.72 -10.27 -16.54
N ARG A 99 9.43 -10.49 -16.81
CA ARG A 99 8.92 -11.07 -18.06
C ARG A 99 8.32 -10.00 -18.95
#